data_AF-A0A366F7G5-F1
#
_entry.id   AF-A0A366F7G5-F1
#
_cell.length_a   1.000
_cell.length_b   1.000
_cell.length_c   1.000
_cell.angle_alpha   90.00
_cell.angle_beta   90.00
_cell.angle_gamma   90.00
#
_symmetry.space_group_name_H-M   'P 1'
#
loop_
_entity.id
_entity.type
_entity.pdbx_description
1 polymer ?
#
loop_
_entity_poly.entity_id
_entity_poly.type
_entity_poly.pdbx_seq_one_letter_code
_entity_poly.pdbx_strand_id
1 'polypeptide(L)'
;MLRFGLLPVLAVVTLAGILPYGLYRLSRALGAPLTVAGAVALGLAYGAFKADNPWSGDGLAVNLRIMAVSAAVLGAYAGVSVAVARAIARRL
;
A
#
# COMPACT_ATOMS: atom_id res chain seq x y z
N MET A 1 12.45 -11.89 -26.40
CA MET A 1 13.18 -10.75 -25.83
C MET A 1 12.18 -9.85 -25.12
N LEU A 2 12.16 -9.86 -23.79
CA LEU A 2 11.22 -9.03 -23.01
C LEU A 2 11.53 -7.55 -23.30
N ARG A 3 10.64 -6.87 -24.02
CA ARG A 3 10.64 -5.41 -24.14
C ARG A 3 10.22 -4.82 -22.79
N PHE A 4 11.08 -4.93 -21.77
CA PHE A 4 10.86 -4.23 -20.53
C PHE A 4 11.09 -2.74 -20.78
N GLY A 5 10.01 -1.99 -20.98
CA GLY A 5 10.06 -0.53 -20.95
C GLY A 5 10.59 -0.06 -19.59
N LEU A 6 11.19 1.13 -19.57
CA LEU A 6 11.72 1.74 -18.36
C LEU A 6 10.68 1.82 -17.22
N LEU A 7 9.42 2.10 -17.55
CA LEU A 7 8.31 2.21 -16.60
C LEU A 7 8.06 0.92 -15.77
N PRO A 8 7.87 -0.25 -16.39
CA PRO A 8 7.77 -1.53 -15.65
C PRO A 8 8.96 -1.77 -14.71
N VAL A 9 10.18 -1.47 -15.16
CA VAL A 9 11.39 -1.66 -14.35
C VAL A 9 11.37 -0.74 -13.13
N LEU A 10 11.07 0.55 -13.31
CA LEU A 10 10.95 1.50 -12.22
C LEU A 10 9.83 1.13 -11.24
N ALA A 11 8.70 0.62 -11.75
CA ALA A 11 7.61 0.13 -10.91
C ALA A 11 8.07 -1.04 -10.02
N VAL A 12 8.79 -2.02 -10.59
CA VAL A 12 9.33 -3.15 -9.83
C VAL A 12 10.35 -2.69 -8.79
N VAL A 13 11.32 -1.86 -9.18
CA VAL A 13 12.35 -1.36 -8.24
C VAL A 13 11.71 -0.59 -7.08
N THR A 14 10.71 0.24 -7.38
CA THR A 14 10.04 1.04 -6.36
C THR A 14 9.17 0.18 -5.45
N LEU A 15 8.33 -0.70 -6.00
CA LEU A 15 7.37 -1.52 -5.25
C LEU A 15 8.01 -2.74 -4.57
N ALA A 16 9.10 -3.29 -5.09
CA ALA A 16 9.75 -4.46 -4.50
C ALA A 16 10.99 -4.09 -3.64
N GLY A 17 11.60 -2.93 -3.89
CA GLY A 17 12.81 -2.50 -3.20
C GLY A 17 12.60 -1.30 -2.28
N ILE A 18 12.36 -0.14 -2.87
CA ILE A 18 12.40 1.15 -2.16
C ILE A 18 11.27 1.26 -1.12
N LEU A 19 10.02 1.00 -1.52
CA LEU A 19 8.85 1.12 -0.64
C LEU A 19 8.90 0.15 0.54
N PRO A 20 9.21 -1.15 0.37
CA PRO A 20 9.31 -2.07 1.50
C PRO A 20 10.36 -1.64 2.53
N TYR A 21 11.51 -1.16 2.06
CA TYR A 21 12.55 -0.63 2.94
C TYR A 21 12.11 0.63 3.69
N GLY A 22 11.46 1.57 2.99
CA GLY A 22 10.90 2.78 3.59
C GLY A 22 9.85 2.46 4.66
N LEU A 23 8.92 1.54 4.36
CA LEU A 23 7.89 1.07 5.29
C LEU A 23 8.51 0.39 6.51
N TYR A 24 9.55 -0.42 6.34
CA TYR A 24 10.27 -1.00 7.46
C TYR A 24 10.92 0.08 8.35
N ARG A 25 11.63 1.06 7.77
CA ARG A 25 12.22 2.16 8.55
C ARG A 25 11.15 2.96 9.29
N LEU A 26 10.04 3.28 8.62
CA LEU A 26 8.91 3.97 9.22
C LEU A 26 8.32 3.16 10.38
N SER A 27 8.20 1.83 10.23
CA SER A 27 7.71 0.94 11.28
C SER A 27 8.63 0.83 12.50
N ARG A 28 9.92 1.16 12.35
CA ARG A 28 10.85 1.28 13.48
C ARG A 28 10.71 2.61 14.20
N ALA A 29 10.39 3.68 13.48
CA ALA A 29 10.20 5.01 14.05
C ALA A 29 8.84 5.17 14.75
N LEU A 30 7.76 4.73 14.11
CA LEU A 30 6.37 4.92 14.56
C LEU A 30 5.72 3.64 15.10
N GLY A 31 6.34 2.48 14.92
CA GLY A 31 5.73 1.20 15.20
C GLY A 31 4.96 0.61 14.02
N ALA A 32 4.88 -0.72 13.98
CA ALA A 32 4.19 -1.45 12.91
C ALA A 32 2.68 -1.15 12.84
N PRO A 33 1.92 -1.08 13.96
CA PRO A 33 0.50 -0.80 13.89
C PRO A 33 0.20 0.55 13.23
N LEU A 34 0.92 1.61 13.61
CA LEU A 34 0.73 2.95 13.03
C LEU A 34 1.15 3.01 11.56
N THR A 35 2.18 2.27 11.15
CA THR A 35 2.60 2.19 9.75
C THR A 35 1.53 1.53 8.87
N VAL A 36 0.96 0.41 9.33
CA VAL A 36 -0.11 -0.29 8.61
C VAL A 36 -1.39 0.55 8.62
N ALA A 37 -1.75 1.17 9.74
CA ALA A 37 -2.90 2.06 9.83
C ALA A 37 -2.77 3.26 8.86
N GLY A 38 -1.57 3.84 8.75
CA GLY A 38 -1.27 4.90 7.77
C GLY A 38 -1.45 4.42 6.33
N ALA A 39 -0.96 3.21 6.00
CA ALA A 39 -1.16 2.62 4.67
C ALA A 39 -2.64 2.35 4.35
N VAL A 40 -3.41 1.86 5.32
CA VAL A 40 -4.87 1.67 5.21
C VAL A 40 -5.56 3.01 4.98
N ALA A 41 -5.21 4.05 5.75
CA ALA A 41 -5.76 5.39 5.59
C ALA A 41 -5.46 5.98 4.21
N LEU A 42 -4.23 5.79 3.70
CA LEU A 42 -3.87 6.17 2.33
C LEU A 42 -4.66 5.41 1.27
N GLY A 43 -4.93 4.11 1.47
CA GLY A 43 -5.78 3.33 0.57
C GLY A 43 -7.24 3.76 0.60
N LEU A 44 -7.78 4.12 1.77
CA LEU A 44 -9.11 4.72 1.88
C LEU A 44 -9.16 6.06 1.15
N ALA A 45 -8.18 6.93 1.36
CA ALA A 45 -8.09 8.23 0.69
C ALA A 45 -7.99 8.07 -0.83
N TYR A 46 -7.11 7.18 -1.31
CA TYR A 46 -6.99 6.88 -2.74
C TYR A 46 -8.31 6.39 -3.33
N GLY A 47 -8.99 5.45 -2.66
CA GLY A 47 -10.28 4.96 -3.12
C GLY A 47 -11.36 6.04 -3.11
N ALA A 48 -11.33 6.96 -2.15
CA ALA A 48 -12.24 8.10 -2.12
C ALA A 48 -12.00 9.07 -3.28
N PHE A 49 -10.74 9.33 -3.66
CA PHE A 49 -10.39 10.13 -4.84
C PHE A 49 -10.76 9.46 -6.16
N LYS A 50 -10.83 8.13 -6.20
CA LYS A 50 -11.17 7.35 -7.39
C LYS A 50 -12.67 7.06 -7.55
N ALA A 51 -13.48 7.35 -6.55
CA ALA A 51 -14.93 7.21 -6.66
C ALA A 51 -15.50 8.33 -7.54
N ASP A 52 -16.32 7.96 -8.52
CA ASP A 52 -16.89 8.90 -9.51
C ASP A 52 -17.87 9.90 -8.89
N ASN A 53 -18.53 9.54 -7.77
CA ASN A 53 -19.36 10.43 -6.97
C ASN A 53 -19.36 10.01 -5.48
N PRO A 54 -18.35 10.38 -4.68
CA PRO A 54 -18.26 9.95 -3.29
C PRO A 54 -19.41 10.49 -2.42
N TRP A 55 -20.04 11.59 -2.87
CA TRP A 55 -20.89 12.46 -2.06
C TRP A 55 -22.38 12.40 -2.44
N SER A 56 -22.74 11.83 -3.60
CA SER A 56 -24.11 11.90 -4.13
C SER A 56 -24.99 10.70 -3.79
N GLY A 57 -24.52 9.74 -2.97
CA GLY A 57 -25.27 8.54 -2.59
C GLY A 57 -25.45 7.51 -3.71
N ASP A 58 -25.46 7.94 -4.98
CA ASP A 58 -25.48 7.07 -6.15
C ASP A 58 -24.16 6.29 -6.27
N GLY A 59 -24.27 4.96 -6.38
CA GLY A 59 -23.10 4.09 -6.46
C GLY A 59 -22.33 3.93 -5.13
N LEU A 60 -22.94 4.26 -3.98
CA LEU A 60 -22.30 4.15 -2.66
C LEU A 60 -21.65 2.77 -2.42
N ALA A 61 -22.34 1.69 -2.75
CA ALA A 61 -21.80 0.34 -2.58
C ALA A 61 -20.54 0.09 -3.44
N VAL A 62 -20.50 0.64 -4.66
CA VAL A 62 -19.34 0.53 -5.56
C VAL A 62 -18.19 1.39 -5.04
N ASN A 63 -18.48 2.62 -4.59
CA ASN A 63 -17.48 3.54 -4.02
C ASN A 63 -16.86 2.97 -2.74
N LEU A 64 -17.69 2.45 -1.83
CA LEU A 64 -17.23 1.76 -0.61
C LEU A 64 -16.39 0.53 -0.94
N ARG A 65 -16.75 -0.22 -1.99
CA ARG A 65 -15.95 -1.36 -2.45
C ARG A 65 -14.58 -0.92 -2.98
N ILE A 66 -14.50 0.16 -3.77
CA ILE A 66 -13.23 0.71 -4.26
C ILE A 66 -12.35 1.17 -3.10
N MET A 67 -12.93 1.88 -2.12
CA MET A 67 -12.24 2.30 -0.90
C MET A 67 -11.73 1.10 -0.10
N ALA A 68 -12.59 0.12 0.18
CA ALA A 68 -12.25 -1.06 0.96
C ALA A 68 -11.16 -1.90 0.27
N VAL A 69 -11.25 -2.11 -1.04
CA VAL A 69 -10.23 -2.85 -1.81
C VAL A 69 -8.90 -2.10 -1.80
N SER A 70 -8.92 -0.79 -2.03
CA SER A 70 -7.71 0.03 -2.01
C SER A 70 -7.03 0.01 -0.64
N ALA A 71 -7.81 0.17 0.44
CA ALA A 71 -7.36 0.07 1.82
C ALA A 71 -6.79 -1.31 2.15
N ALA A 72 -7.45 -2.39 1.72
CA ALA A 72 -7.01 -3.75 1.94
C ALA A 72 -5.69 -4.04 1.20
N VAL A 73 -5.57 -3.63 -0.06
CA VAL A 73 -4.34 -3.84 -0.86
C VAL A 73 -3.16 -3.10 -0.25
N LEU A 74 -3.31 -1.81 0.07
CA LEU A 74 -2.23 -1.02 0.67
C LEU A 74 -1.87 -1.50 2.09
N GLY A 75 -2.88 -1.82 2.90
CA GLY A 75 -2.69 -2.37 4.24
C GLY A 75 -1.96 -3.71 4.23
N ALA A 76 -2.39 -4.64 3.37
CA ALA A 76 -1.75 -5.95 3.21
C ALA A 76 -0.32 -5.82 2.69
N TYR A 77 -0.10 -4.97 1.68
CA TYR A 77 1.23 -4.70 1.14
C TYR A 77 2.19 -4.15 2.21
N ALA A 78 1.74 -3.18 3.01
CA ALA A 78 2.54 -2.63 4.10
C ALA A 78 2.80 -3.67 5.21
N GLY A 79 1.77 -4.44 5.58
CA GLY A 79 1.89 -5.50 6.57
C GLY A 79 2.90 -6.56 6.18
N VAL A 80 2.82 -7.07 4.94
CA VAL A 80 3.77 -8.06 4.41
C VAL A 80 5.18 -7.47 4.34
N SER A 81 5.32 -6.25 3.82
CA SER A 81 6.63 -5.59 3.71
C SER A 81 7.32 -5.46 5.07
N VAL A 82 6.59 -5.01 6.10
CA VAL A 82 7.13 -4.86 7.46
C VAL A 82 7.40 -6.22 8.10
N ALA A 83 6.51 -7.20 7.94
CA ALA A 83 6.67 -8.54 8.51
C ALA A 83 7.88 -9.27 7.92
N VAL A 84 8.04 -9.26 6.60
CA VAL A 84 9.17 -9.89 5.90
C VAL A 84 10.48 -9.20 6.28
N ALA A 85 10.53 -7.86 6.27
CA ALA A 85 11.75 -7.14 6.65
C ALA A 85 12.15 -7.42 8.11
N ARG A 86 11.19 -7.52 9.03
CA ARG A 86 11.45 -7.93 10.42
C ARG A 86 11.91 -9.38 10.54
N ALA A 87 11.33 -10.30 9.77
CA ALA A 87 11.73 -11.71 9.77
C ALA A 87 13.18 -11.87 9.28
N ILE A 88 13.57 -11.14 8.24
CA ILE A 88 14.95 -11.11 7.73
C ILE A 88 15.89 -10.50 8.77
N ALA A 89 15.54 -9.35 9.34
CA ALA A 89 16.36 -8.66 10.33
C ALA A 89 16.55 -9.42 11.66
N ARG A 90 15.69 -10.41 11.96
CA ARG A 90 15.85 -11.30 13.12
C ARG A 90 16.71 -12.53 12.85
N ARG A 91 16.98 -12.83 11.57
CA ARG A 91 17.82 -13.97 11.15
C ARG A 91 19.29 -13.59 10.95
N LEU A 92 19.58 -12.29 10.89
CA LEU A 92 20.91 -11.70 10.82
C LEU A 92 21.32 -11.22 12.21
#